data_AF-A0A668UBF4-F1
#
_entry.id   AF-A0A668UBF4-F1
#
_cell.length_a   1.000
_cell.length_b   1.000
_cell.length_c   1.000
_cell.angle_alpha   90.00
_cell.angle_beta   90.00
_cell.angle_gamma   90.00
#
_symmetry.space_group_name_H-M   'P 1'
#
loop_
_entity.id
_entity.type
_entity.pdbx_description
1 polymer ?
#
loop_
_entity_poly.entity_id
_entity_poly.type
_entity_poly.pdbx_seq_one_letter_code
_entity_poly.pdbx_strand_id
1 'polypeptide(L)'
;MQSLTSCQCSVCCGCFQQHFTIAVRDKHIRDMVCPVCWEPDINDPEHLNSYFSTLDIQLRECLEPEVYELFHKKLTEQALIKDPKFLWCCHCSYGFIYDGDQLKVTCFQCRNSFCAHCKKPWESQHAGLSCEQFQSWKRENDPEYQRQGLAGYLRDNGITCPNCRFQYALSKGGCMHFCCSQCRYQFCSGCNNPFHTTCAVDQCTVSGLHAHHPRDCLFYLRDWEPSRLQALLQVNTHTYLCGVIEQKDEGGQQSDAACGAQTQPGHAGLCEKHYREYLVSLINSHSIDPAPLYSSNELLLACRRYKVDDIHTDGEDTFTYYTRLLEKLMDEVPLGDKVPRKK
;
A
#
# COMPACT_ATOMS: atom_id res chain seq x y z
N MET A 1 41.54 -9.73 1.63
CA MET A 1 40.43 -9.64 2.59
C MET A 1 40.04 -8.17 2.67
N GLN A 2 38.75 -7.87 2.69
CA GLN A 2 38.23 -6.53 2.93
C GLN A 2 37.58 -6.49 4.30
N SER A 3 37.80 -5.40 5.03
CA SER A 3 37.11 -5.14 6.30
C SER A 3 36.01 -4.13 6.05
N LEU A 4 34.77 -4.43 6.44
CA LEU A 4 33.70 -3.45 6.40
C LEU A 4 34.00 -2.35 7.42
N THR A 5 34.09 -1.11 6.98
CA THR A 5 34.41 0.03 7.84
C THR A 5 33.39 0.24 8.96
N SER A 6 32.13 -0.15 8.76
CA SER A 6 31.05 -0.01 9.74
C SER A 6 31.13 -0.97 10.92
N CYS A 7 31.63 -2.19 10.75
CA CYS A 7 31.59 -3.24 11.77
C CYS A 7 32.91 -4.00 11.96
N GLN A 8 33.95 -3.65 11.20
CA GLN A 8 35.29 -4.23 11.20
C GLN A 8 35.37 -5.73 10.88
N CYS A 9 34.26 -6.39 10.55
CA CYS A 9 34.25 -7.78 10.12
C CYS A 9 35.11 -7.96 8.86
N SER A 10 35.96 -8.97 8.88
CA SER A 10 36.83 -9.32 7.76
C SER A 10 36.17 -10.36 6.86
N VAL A 11 36.09 -10.06 5.57
CA VAL A 11 35.50 -10.91 4.54
C VAL A 11 36.51 -11.08 3.42
N CYS A 12 36.58 -12.26 2.77
CA CYS A 12 37.45 -12.41 1.61
C CYS A 12 36.91 -11.57 0.43
N CYS A 13 37.77 -11.17 -0.51
CA CYS A 13 37.37 -10.27 -1.60
C CYS A 13 36.27 -10.89 -2.48
N GLY A 14 36.35 -12.20 -2.75
CA GLY A 14 35.33 -12.92 -3.52
C GLY A 14 33.96 -12.94 -2.84
N CYS A 15 33.91 -13.24 -1.54
CA CYS A 15 32.64 -13.23 -0.79
C CYS A 15 32.07 -11.81 -0.68
N PHE A 16 32.92 -10.79 -0.51
CA PHE A 16 32.48 -9.39 -0.45
C PHE A 16 31.86 -8.97 -1.80
N GLN A 17 32.57 -9.21 -2.90
CA GLN A 17 32.09 -8.91 -4.25
C GLN A 17 30.78 -9.64 -4.55
N GLN A 18 30.71 -10.95 -4.28
CA GLN A 18 29.54 -11.76 -4.56
C GLN A 18 28.33 -11.32 -3.74
N HIS A 19 28.50 -11.11 -2.43
CA HIS A 19 27.42 -10.66 -1.54
C HIS A 19 26.81 -9.33 -2.01
N PHE A 20 27.65 -8.32 -2.24
CA PHE A 20 27.15 -7.01 -2.67
C PHE A 20 26.64 -6.99 -4.11
N THR A 21 27.19 -7.82 -5.00
CA THR A 21 26.63 -7.99 -6.36
C THR A 21 25.19 -8.53 -6.30
N ILE A 22 24.97 -9.58 -5.49
CA ILE A 22 23.62 -10.14 -5.28
C ILE A 22 22.72 -9.12 -4.57
N ALA A 23 23.22 -8.44 -3.54
CA ALA A 23 22.43 -7.44 -2.82
C ALA A 23 22.01 -6.27 -3.71
N VAL A 24 22.88 -5.84 -4.63
CA VAL A 24 22.58 -4.77 -5.60
C VAL A 24 21.60 -5.24 -6.66
N ARG A 25 21.79 -6.42 -7.26
CA ARG A 25 20.93 -6.91 -8.34
C ARG A 25 19.56 -7.37 -7.84
N ASP A 26 19.55 -8.14 -6.77
CA ASP A 26 18.37 -8.96 -6.41
C ASP A 26 17.69 -8.49 -5.12
N LYS A 27 18.32 -7.59 -4.36
CA LYS A 27 17.80 -7.11 -3.07
C LYS A 27 17.58 -5.60 -3.04
N HIS A 28 16.97 -5.15 -1.94
CA HIS A 28 16.75 -3.74 -1.68
C HIS A 28 18.04 -3.10 -1.13
N ILE A 29 18.20 -1.78 -1.31
CA ILE A 29 19.39 -1.07 -0.80
C ILE A 29 19.55 -1.22 0.72
N ARG A 30 18.44 -1.36 1.45
CA ARG A 30 18.41 -1.67 2.89
C ARG A 30 18.85 -3.09 3.29
N ASP A 31 19.08 -3.96 2.32
CA ASP A 31 19.61 -5.31 2.57
C ASP A 31 21.14 -5.37 2.32
N MET A 32 21.75 -4.23 1.96
CA MET A 32 23.19 -4.08 1.74
C MET A 32 23.95 -3.91 3.06
N VAL A 33 23.76 -4.84 3.99
CA VAL A 33 24.45 -4.85 5.29
C VAL A 33 25.60 -5.86 5.29
N CYS A 34 26.40 -5.87 6.36
CA CYS A 34 27.50 -6.83 6.50
C CYS A 34 27.01 -8.29 6.44
N PRO A 35 27.62 -9.17 5.61
CA PRO A 35 27.20 -10.58 5.52
C PRO A 35 27.53 -11.43 6.76
N VAL A 36 28.33 -10.90 7.69
CA VAL A 36 28.77 -11.62 8.91
C VAL A 36 27.88 -11.29 10.10
N CYS A 37 27.70 -9.99 10.37
CA CYS A 37 27.01 -9.53 11.58
C CYS A 37 25.66 -8.85 11.32
N TRP A 38 25.28 -8.62 10.05
CA TRP A 38 24.03 -7.95 9.67
C TRP A 38 23.88 -6.49 10.10
N GLU A 39 24.97 -5.87 10.56
CA GLU A 39 25.06 -4.45 10.92
C GLU A 39 25.52 -3.58 9.72
N PRO A 40 25.21 -2.26 9.71
CA PRO A 40 24.41 -1.52 10.71
C PRO A 40 22.89 -1.61 10.45
N ASP A 41 22.07 -1.29 11.46
CA ASP A 41 20.64 -1.05 11.26
C ASP A 41 20.41 0.21 10.39
N ILE A 42 20.21 -0.01 9.09
CA ILE A 42 19.97 1.03 8.09
C ILE A 42 18.51 1.45 7.97
N ASN A 43 17.70 1.27 9.03
CA ASN A 43 16.39 1.89 9.11
C ASN A 43 16.44 3.34 9.62
N ASP A 44 17.53 3.75 10.28
CA ASP A 44 17.77 5.13 10.71
C ASP A 44 18.36 5.99 9.55
N PRO A 45 17.69 7.08 9.12
CA PRO A 45 18.18 7.97 8.08
C PRO A 45 19.57 8.58 8.32
N GLU A 46 19.95 8.86 9.57
CA GLU A 46 21.24 9.47 9.89
C GLU A 46 22.38 8.47 9.70
N HIS A 47 22.20 7.23 10.18
CA HIS A 47 23.16 6.14 10.01
C HIS A 47 23.26 5.68 8.55
N LEU A 48 22.14 5.72 7.81
CA LEU A 48 22.09 5.29 6.41
C LEU A 48 23.03 6.09 5.50
N ASN A 49 23.02 7.43 5.60
CA ASN A 49 23.84 8.29 4.75
C ASN A 49 25.34 8.13 5.03
N SER A 50 25.72 8.06 6.31
CA SER A 50 27.12 7.86 6.73
C SER A 50 27.64 6.48 6.27
N TYR A 51 26.80 5.44 6.43
CA TYR A 51 27.12 4.09 5.99
C TYR A 51 27.38 4.02 4.47
N PHE A 52 26.44 4.50 3.65
CA PHE A 52 26.59 4.45 2.20
C PHE A 52 27.72 5.32 1.66
N SER A 53 28.04 6.44 2.31
CA SER A 53 29.19 7.27 1.94
C SER A 53 30.51 6.50 2.05
N THR A 54 30.62 5.62 3.06
CA THR A 54 31.82 4.81 3.26
C THR A 54 31.80 3.54 2.41
N LEU A 55 30.63 2.89 2.31
CA LEU A 55 30.45 1.69 1.49
C LEU A 55 30.69 1.98 0.00
N ASP A 56 30.30 3.16 -0.50
CA ASP A 56 30.53 3.58 -1.89
C ASP A 56 31.99 3.44 -2.33
N ILE A 57 32.92 3.86 -1.47
CA ILE A 57 34.37 3.79 -1.73
C ILE A 57 34.79 2.33 -1.91
N GLN A 58 34.33 1.43 -1.02
CA GLN A 58 34.67 0.01 -1.07
C GLN A 58 34.03 -0.71 -2.27
N LEU A 59 32.80 -0.34 -2.63
CA LEU A 59 32.08 -0.92 -3.77
C LEU A 59 32.64 -0.46 -5.11
N ARG A 60 33.12 0.78 -5.23
CA ARG A 60 33.73 1.31 -6.46
C ARG A 60 34.92 0.48 -6.93
N GLU A 61 35.74 0.02 -5.99
CA GLU A 61 36.94 -0.78 -6.30
C GLU A 61 36.63 -2.26 -6.51
N CYS A 62 35.49 -2.74 -6.03
CA CYS A 62 35.18 -4.16 -5.94
C CYS A 62 34.13 -4.65 -6.95
N LEU A 63 33.16 -3.80 -7.32
CA LEU A 63 32.05 -4.18 -8.18
C LEU A 63 32.36 -3.93 -9.66
N GLU A 64 31.74 -4.71 -10.53
CA GLU A 64 31.74 -4.44 -11.97
C GLU A 64 31.03 -3.10 -12.27
N PRO A 65 31.44 -2.36 -13.32
CA PRO A 65 30.89 -1.03 -13.62
C PRO A 65 29.35 -1.00 -13.69
N GLU A 66 28.72 -1.96 -14.36
CA GLU A 66 27.26 -2.04 -14.49
C GLU A 66 26.55 -2.24 -13.14
N VAL A 67 27.15 -3.02 -12.24
CA VAL A 67 26.61 -3.26 -10.89
C VAL A 67 26.81 -2.03 -10.02
N TYR A 68 27.96 -1.37 -10.13
CA TYR A 68 28.25 -0.13 -9.41
C TYR A 68 27.31 1.01 -9.86
N GLU A 69 27.02 1.14 -11.15
CA GLU A 69 26.03 2.08 -11.66
C GLU A 69 24.62 1.78 -11.10
N LEU A 70 24.25 0.50 -10.99
CA LEU A 70 22.97 0.10 -10.38
C LEU A 70 22.91 0.45 -8.89
N PHE A 71 24.02 0.31 -8.15
CA PHE A 71 24.13 0.76 -6.76
C PHE A 71 23.90 2.27 -6.65
N HIS A 72 24.61 3.07 -7.46
CA HIS A 72 24.44 4.53 -7.50
C HIS A 72 23.02 4.95 -7.85
N LYS A 73 22.40 4.26 -8.81
CA LYS A 73 21.02 4.48 -9.18
C LYS A 73 20.08 4.26 -7.99
N LYS A 74 20.21 3.14 -7.26
CA LYS A 74 19.39 2.86 -6.06
C LYS A 74 19.60 3.90 -4.96
N LEU A 75 20.84 4.32 -4.72
CA LEU A 75 21.17 5.32 -3.71
C LEU A 75 20.57 6.70 -4.07
N THR A 76 20.65 7.07 -5.34
CA THR A 76 20.05 8.29 -5.86
C THR A 76 18.53 8.24 -5.72
N GLU A 77 17.88 7.15 -6.16
CA GLU A 77 16.43 6.96 -5.99
C GLU A 77 16.02 7.07 -4.51
N GLN A 78 16.76 6.44 -3.59
CA GLN A 78 16.53 6.52 -2.15
C GLN A 78 16.57 7.96 -1.60
N ALA A 79 17.49 8.78 -2.10
CA ALA A 79 17.59 10.19 -1.71
C ALA A 79 16.44 11.03 -2.27
N LEU A 80 15.99 10.74 -3.50
CA LEU A 80 14.96 11.51 -4.20
C LEU A 80 13.52 11.18 -3.77
N ILE A 81 13.26 9.98 -3.23
CA ILE A 81 11.91 9.52 -2.84
C ILE A 81 11.18 10.49 -1.89
N LYS A 82 11.92 11.23 -1.05
CA LYS A 82 11.35 12.20 -0.10
C LYS A 82 10.83 13.47 -0.77
N ASP A 83 11.26 13.77 -2.00
CA ASP A 83 10.86 14.98 -2.72
C ASP A 83 9.40 14.88 -3.21
N PRO A 84 8.50 15.84 -2.92
CA PRO A 84 7.09 15.78 -3.33
C PRO A 84 6.89 15.70 -4.85
N LYS A 85 7.87 16.13 -5.66
CA LYS A 85 7.85 16.07 -7.13
C LYS A 85 8.43 14.77 -7.70
N PHE A 86 8.88 13.87 -6.85
CA PHE A 86 9.39 12.57 -7.28
C PHE A 86 8.28 11.65 -7.83
N LEU A 87 8.57 11.00 -8.96
CA LEU A 87 7.70 10.09 -9.68
C LEU A 87 8.39 8.76 -9.98
N TRP A 88 7.62 7.68 -9.89
CA TRP A 88 7.99 6.38 -10.44
C TRP A 88 7.38 6.19 -11.83
N CYS A 89 8.20 5.78 -12.79
CA CYS A 89 7.71 5.31 -14.08
C CYS A 89 6.94 3.99 -13.91
N CYS A 90 5.67 3.95 -14.34
CA CYS A 90 4.84 2.74 -14.27
C CYS A 90 5.27 1.62 -15.24
N HIS A 91 6.18 1.90 -16.18
CA HIS A 91 6.63 0.92 -17.18
C HIS A 91 7.92 0.19 -16.79
N CYS A 92 8.82 0.87 -16.07
CA CYS A 92 10.16 0.34 -15.78
C CYS A 92 10.62 0.59 -14.34
N SER A 93 9.74 1.13 -13.49
CA SER A 93 10.04 1.43 -12.08
C SER A 93 11.23 2.37 -11.86
N TYR A 94 11.59 3.17 -12.86
CA TYR A 94 12.63 4.20 -12.72
C TYR A 94 12.11 5.42 -11.98
N GLY A 95 12.84 5.88 -10.96
CA GLY A 95 12.49 7.04 -10.15
C GLY A 95 13.16 8.33 -10.64
N PHE A 96 12.42 9.43 -10.70
CA PHE A 96 12.96 10.75 -11.10
C PHE A 96 12.11 11.91 -10.56
N ILE A 97 12.69 13.11 -10.48
CA ILE A 97 11.94 14.34 -10.16
C ILE A 97 11.30 14.89 -11.44
N TYR A 98 10.02 15.23 -11.35
CA TYR A 98 9.28 15.89 -12.43
C TYR A 98 8.76 17.25 -11.97
N ASP A 99 9.31 18.32 -12.53
CA ASP A 99 8.97 19.71 -12.20
C ASP A 99 7.99 20.35 -13.19
N GLY A 100 7.29 19.53 -13.98
CA GLY A 100 6.29 20.01 -14.92
C GLY A 100 4.87 19.94 -14.34
N ASP A 101 3.97 20.71 -14.94
CA ASP A 101 2.55 20.75 -14.54
C ASP A 101 1.64 19.93 -15.48
N GLN A 102 2.22 19.22 -16.46
CA GLN A 102 1.44 18.44 -17.41
C GLN A 102 1.09 17.07 -16.85
N LEU A 103 -0.12 16.61 -17.15
CA LEU A 103 -0.52 15.24 -16.83
C LEU A 103 0.34 14.22 -17.58
N LYS A 104 0.76 14.49 -18.82
CA LYS A 104 1.60 13.57 -19.58
C LYS A 104 3.06 13.75 -19.19
N VAL A 105 3.67 12.68 -18.69
CA VAL A 105 5.11 12.62 -18.38
C VAL A 105 5.76 11.55 -19.23
N THR A 106 6.96 11.82 -19.75
CA THR A 106 7.75 10.84 -20.51
C THR A 106 8.97 10.43 -19.70
N CYS A 107 9.12 9.13 -19.46
CA CYS A 107 10.26 8.60 -18.71
C CYS A 107 11.56 8.75 -19.52
N PHE A 108 12.62 9.28 -18.91
CA PHE A 108 13.91 9.46 -19.58
C PHE A 108 14.63 8.13 -19.86
N GLN A 109 14.35 7.09 -19.06
CA GLN A 109 14.96 5.77 -19.18
C GLN A 109 14.33 4.92 -20.30
N CYS A 110 13.01 4.69 -20.24
CA CYS A 110 12.33 3.81 -21.19
C CYS A 110 11.60 4.55 -22.32
N ARG A 111 11.56 5.88 -22.28
CA ARG A 111 10.86 6.75 -23.26
C ARG A 111 9.35 6.56 -23.38
N ASN A 112 8.76 5.66 -22.60
CA ASN A 112 7.31 5.51 -22.50
C ASN A 112 6.69 6.63 -21.67
N SER A 113 5.44 6.97 -21.99
CA SER A 113 4.69 8.03 -21.31
C SER A 113 3.65 7.47 -20.34
N PHE A 114 3.39 8.21 -19.27
CA PHE A 114 2.41 7.89 -18.24
C PHE A 114 1.82 9.16 -17.64
N CYS A 115 0.72 9.02 -16.90
CA CYS A 115 0.05 10.15 -16.25
C CYS A 115 0.73 10.52 -14.92
N ALA A 116 1.11 11.78 -14.72
CA ALA A 116 1.69 12.31 -13.48
C ALA A 116 0.78 12.10 -12.26
N HIS A 117 -0.54 12.06 -12.45
CA HIS A 117 -1.50 11.98 -11.35
C HIS A 117 -1.91 10.54 -11.07
N CYS A 118 -2.58 9.87 -12.02
CA CYS A 118 -3.07 8.51 -11.83
C CYS A 118 -2.00 7.42 -12.02
N LYS A 119 -0.78 7.80 -12.45
CA LYS A 119 0.38 6.92 -12.70
C LYS A 119 0.12 5.78 -13.69
N LYS A 120 -0.95 5.85 -14.50
CA LYS A 120 -1.27 4.86 -15.54
C LYS A 120 -0.54 5.19 -16.85
N PRO A 121 -0.29 4.18 -17.71
CA PRO A 121 0.20 4.40 -19.08
C PRO A 121 -0.61 5.49 -19.80
N TRP A 122 0.10 6.36 -20.54
CA TRP A 122 -0.55 7.48 -21.21
C TRP A 122 -1.20 7.03 -22.52
N GLU A 123 -2.48 7.34 -22.68
CA GLU A 123 -3.23 7.16 -23.93
C GLU A 123 -3.65 8.53 -24.48
N SER A 124 -3.77 8.66 -25.80
CA SER A 124 -4.20 9.92 -26.45
C SER A 124 -5.54 10.43 -25.93
N GLN A 125 -6.43 9.51 -25.58
CA GLN A 125 -7.77 9.78 -25.06
C GLN A 125 -7.74 10.38 -23.65
N HIS A 126 -6.63 10.27 -22.92
CA HIS A 126 -6.47 10.95 -21.64
C HIS A 126 -6.21 12.46 -21.83
N ALA A 127 -5.79 12.90 -23.02
CA ALA A 127 -5.54 14.31 -23.27
C ALA A 127 -6.81 15.14 -23.10
N GLY A 128 -6.75 16.19 -22.28
CA GLY A 128 -7.89 17.07 -22.01
C GLY A 128 -8.95 16.48 -21.05
N LEU A 129 -8.76 15.26 -20.54
CA LEU A 129 -9.63 14.65 -19.55
C LEU A 129 -8.97 14.62 -18.16
N SER A 130 -9.80 14.76 -17.12
CA SER A 130 -9.36 14.40 -15.77
C SER A 130 -9.09 12.89 -15.67
N CYS A 131 -8.30 12.46 -14.69
CA CYS A 131 -8.05 11.03 -14.48
C CYS A 131 -9.34 10.23 -14.25
N GLU A 132 -10.34 10.84 -13.58
CA GLU A 132 -11.63 10.21 -13.32
C GLU A 132 -12.48 10.09 -14.58
N GLN A 133 -12.48 11.14 -15.42
CA GLN A 133 -13.17 11.12 -16.71
C GLN A 133 -12.55 10.09 -17.64
N PHE A 134 -11.22 10.04 -17.72
CA PHE A 134 -10.52 9.03 -18.50
C PHE A 134 -10.81 7.60 -18.00
N GLN A 135 -10.82 7.38 -16.69
CA GLN A 135 -11.16 6.07 -16.12
C GLN A 135 -12.63 5.68 -16.39
N SER A 136 -13.56 6.62 -16.35
CA SER A 136 -14.96 6.38 -16.70
C SER A 136 -15.12 6.07 -18.19
N TRP A 137 -14.42 6.83 -19.04
CA TRP A 137 -14.35 6.55 -20.47
C TRP A 137 -13.82 5.15 -20.76
N LYS A 138 -12.72 4.72 -20.11
CA LYS A 138 -12.17 3.35 -20.25
C LYS A 138 -13.21 2.29 -19.87
N ARG A 139 -13.97 2.49 -18.77
CA ARG A 139 -15.04 1.57 -18.36
C ARG A 139 -16.12 1.39 -19.42
N GLU A 140 -16.48 2.46 -20.10
CA GLU A 140 -17.59 2.46 -21.06
C GLU A 140 -17.16 2.07 -22.48
N ASN A 141 -15.90 2.29 -22.84
CA ASN A 141 -15.44 2.23 -24.23
C ASN A 141 -14.33 1.21 -24.50
N ASP A 142 -13.67 0.65 -23.47
CA ASP A 142 -12.59 -0.32 -23.64
C ASP A 142 -13.13 -1.76 -23.46
N PRO A 143 -13.19 -2.56 -24.55
CA PRO A 143 -13.70 -3.94 -24.49
C PRO A 143 -12.85 -4.85 -23.61
N GLU A 144 -11.56 -4.59 -23.48
CA GLU A 144 -10.68 -5.35 -22.59
C GLU A 144 -10.96 -5.01 -21.13
N TYR A 145 -11.15 -3.73 -20.82
CA TYR A 145 -11.55 -3.30 -19.48
C TYR A 145 -12.92 -3.91 -19.10
N GLN A 146 -13.88 -3.88 -20.00
CA GLN A 146 -15.21 -4.46 -19.80
C GLN A 146 -15.14 -5.98 -19.58
N ARG A 147 -14.25 -6.67 -20.30
CA ARG A 147 -14.00 -8.11 -20.12
C ARG A 147 -13.36 -8.41 -18.76
N GLN A 148 -12.47 -7.55 -18.28
CA GLN A 148 -11.86 -7.67 -16.94
C GLN A 148 -12.85 -7.32 -15.82
N GLY A 149 -13.87 -6.51 -16.10
CA GLY A 149 -14.95 -6.19 -15.17
C GLY A 149 -14.44 -5.61 -13.85
N LEU A 150 -14.96 -6.10 -12.73
CA LEU A 150 -14.56 -5.62 -11.40
C LEU A 150 -13.12 -6.03 -11.01
N ALA A 151 -12.54 -7.05 -11.64
CA ALA A 151 -11.14 -7.38 -11.43
C ALA A 151 -10.21 -6.26 -11.93
N GLY A 152 -10.54 -5.68 -13.10
CA GLY A 152 -9.85 -4.49 -13.61
C GLY A 152 -10.03 -3.29 -12.68
N TYR A 153 -11.22 -3.10 -12.12
CA TYR A 153 -11.49 -2.04 -11.14
C TYR A 153 -10.66 -2.19 -9.86
N LEU A 154 -10.57 -3.39 -9.28
CA LEU A 154 -9.78 -3.63 -8.06
C LEU A 154 -8.29 -3.44 -8.31
N ARG A 155 -7.79 -3.91 -9.45
CA ARG A 155 -6.40 -3.71 -9.87
C ARG A 155 -6.07 -2.22 -10.03
N ASP A 156 -6.96 -1.47 -10.65
CA ASP A 156 -6.80 -0.04 -10.90
C ASP A 156 -6.90 0.81 -9.62
N ASN A 157 -7.64 0.33 -8.61
CA ASN A 157 -7.68 0.87 -7.25
C ASN A 157 -6.68 0.17 -6.31
N GLY A 158 -5.58 -0.32 -6.89
CA GLY A 158 -4.57 -1.08 -6.18
C GLY A 158 -3.81 -0.30 -5.11
N ILE A 159 -2.72 -0.89 -4.63
CA ILE A 159 -2.02 -0.40 -3.45
C ILE A 159 -1.04 0.71 -3.84
N THR A 160 -1.12 1.87 -3.20
CA THR A 160 -0.09 2.92 -3.33
C THR A 160 0.67 3.03 -2.03
N CYS A 161 2.00 2.91 -2.08
CA CYS A 161 2.82 3.04 -0.88
C CYS A 161 2.75 4.50 -0.36
N PRO A 162 2.34 4.73 0.91
CA PRO A 162 2.24 6.08 1.45
C PRO A 162 3.61 6.74 1.68
N ASN A 163 4.68 5.94 1.75
CA ASN A 163 6.03 6.45 1.95
C ASN A 163 6.72 6.85 0.63
N CYS A 164 6.73 5.96 -0.38
CA CYS A 164 7.44 6.22 -1.63
C CYS A 164 6.56 6.46 -2.85
N ARG A 165 5.23 6.42 -2.70
CA ARG A 165 4.23 6.65 -3.76
C ARG A 165 4.31 5.67 -4.93
N PHE A 166 5.02 4.56 -4.78
CA PHE A 166 5.01 3.48 -5.77
C PHE A 166 3.63 2.83 -5.79
N GLN A 167 3.10 2.61 -6.99
CA GLN A 167 1.76 2.05 -7.21
C GLN A 167 1.88 0.59 -7.67
N TYR A 168 1.15 -0.28 -6.99
CA TYR A 168 1.02 -1.69 -7.31
C TYR A 168 -0.35 -1.92 -7.94
N ALA A 169 -0.35 -2.53 -9.12
CA ALA A 169 -1.55 -2.99 -9.81
C ALA A 169 -2.02 -4.33 -9.21
N LEU A 170 -2.30 -4.34 -7.90
CA LEU A 170 -2.68 -5.52 -7.11
C LEU A 170 -3.91 -5.22 -6.27
N SER A 171 -4.83 -6.19 -6.18
CA SER A 171 -5.91 -6.14 -5.18
C SER A 171 -5.33 -6.19 -3.77
N LYS A 172 -6.04 -5.63 -2.79
CA LYS A 172 -5.61 -5.62 -1.38
C LYS A 172 -5.63 -7.02 -0.78
N GLY A 173 -6.49 -7.90 -1.30
CA GLY A 173 -6.48 -9.31 -0.95
C GLY A 173 -6.84 -9.53 0.53
N GLY A 174 -6.25 -10.57 1.13
CA GLY A 174 -6.67 -11.09 2.44
C GLY A 174 -5.75 -10.66 3.57
N CYS A 175 -4.47 -10.45 3.28
CA CYS A 175 -3.52 -9.90 4.24
C CYS A 175 -3.48 -8.38 4.09
N MET A 176 -3.80 -7.66 5.18
CA MET A 176 -3.73 -6.19 5.16
C MET A 176 -2.31 -5.66 5.40
N HIS A 177 -1.40 -6.49 5.90
CA HIS A 177 0.01 -6.12 6.04
C HIS A 177 0.69 -6.15 4.68
N PHE A 178 1.19 -5.00 4.26
CA PHE A 178 1.89 -4.84 2.99
C PHE A 178 3.29 -4.26 3.22
N CYS A 179 4.30 -4.92 2.67
CA CYS A 179 5.68 -4.44 2.67
C CYS A 179 6.04 -3.93 1.27
N CYS A 180 6.28 -2.63 1.15
CA CYS A 180 6.65 -2.03 -0.14
C CYS A 180 7.99 -2.61 -0.64
N SER A 181 8.00 -3.21 -1.82
CA SER A 181 9.22 -3.69 -2.47
C SER A 181 10.24 -2.58 -2.77
N GLN A 182 9.79 -1.33 -2.96
CA GLN A 182 10.67 -0.20 -3.33
C GLN A 182 11.28 0.56 -2.16
N CYS A 183 10.68 0.54 -0.97
CA CYS A 183 11.20 1.29 0.17
C CYS A 183 11.14 0.53 1.50
N ARG A 184 10.66 -0.71 1.48
CA ARG A 184 10.44 -1.59 2.65
C ARG A 184 9.49 -1.04 3.72
N TYR A 185 8.80 0.08 3.45
CA TYR A 185 7.79 0.61 4.35
C TYR A 185 6.67 -0.41 4.53
N GLN A 186 6.32 -0.71 5.78
CA GLN A 186 5.30 -1.67 6.15
C GLN A 186 4.04 -0.91 6.60
N PHE A 187 2.91 -1.18 5.93
CA PHE A 187 1.68 -0.44 6.13
C PHE A 187 0.45 -1.30 5.85
N CYS A 188 -0.70 -0.82 6.30
CA CYS A 188 -1.99 -1.42 6.00
C CYS A 188 -2.42 -1.08 4.56
N SER A 189 -2.65 -2.07 3.70
CA SER A 189 -3.18 -1.84 2.34
C SER A 189 -4.60 -1.24 2.33
N GLY A 190 -5.33 -1.38 3.43
CA GLY A 190 -6.68 -0.83 3.63
C GLY A 190 -6.70 0.66 3.98
N CYS A 191 -5.94 1.08 4.99
CA CYS A 191 -5.97 2.45 5.54
C CYS A 191 -4.63 3.22 5.47
N ASN A 192 -3.58 2.63 4.92
CA ASN A 192 -2.23 3.21 4.81
C ASN A 192 -1.54 3.55 6.14
N ASN A 193 -2.09 3.13 7.29
CA ASN A 193 -1.41 3.30 8.57
C ASN A 193 -0.18 2.38 8.67
N PRO A 194 0.91 2.85 9.29
CA PRO A 194 2.11 2.05 9.50
C PRO A 194 1.86 0.81 10.35
N PHE A 195 2.62 -0.25 10.07
CA PHE A 195 2.82 -1.33 11.01
C PHE A 195 4.01 -1.03 11.93
N HIS A 196 3.87 -1.37 13.20
CA HIS A 196 4.84 -1.10 14.26
C HIS A 196 5.28 -2.42 14.90
N THR A 197 6.59 -2.57 15.09
CA THR A 197 7.17 -3.59 15.99
C THR A 197 7.24 -3.06 17.42
N THR A 198 7.53 -1.75 17.58
CA THR A 198 7.44 -1.01 18.85
C THR A 198 6.41 0.10 18.67
N CYS A 199 5.30 -0.01 19.38
CA CYS A 199 4.19 0.94 19.24
C CYS A 199 4.31 2.10 20.23
N ALA A 200 4.31 3.32 19.70
CA ALA A 200 4.34 4.55 20.48
C ALA A 200 2.94 5.12 20.76
N VAL A 201 1.86 4.42 20.34
CA VAL A 201 0.49 4.86 20.63
C VAL A 201 0.20 4.64 22.10
N ASP A 202 -0.18 5.72 22.78
CA ASP A 202 -0.48 5.72 24.21
C ASP A 202 -1.48 4.61 24.58
N GLN A 203 -1.14 3.84 25.62
CA GLN A 203 -1.95 2.74 26.16
C GLN A 203 -2.20 1.59 25.16
N CYS A 204 -1.43 1.49 24.08
CA CYS A 204 -1.44 0.28 23.27
C CYS A 204 -0.81 -0.88 24.07
N THR A 205 -1.58 -1.95 24.29
CA THR A 205 -1.13 -3.16 25.00
C THR A 205 -0.82 -4.31 24.05
N VAL A 206 -0.98 -4.11 22.74
CA VAL A 206 -0.74 -5.14 21.72
C VAL A 206 0.75 -5.38 21.59
N SER A 207 1.17 -6.64 21.78
CA SER A 207 2.53 -7.07 21.56
C SER A 207 2.73 -7.58 20.13
N GLY A 208 3.95 -7.44 19.62
CA GLY A 208 4.30 -7.86 18.26
C GLY A 208 3.88 -6.87 17.16
N LEU A 209 4.03 -7.31 15.92
CA LEU A 209 3.79 -6.50 14.73
C LEU A 209 2.31 -6.18 14.56
N HIS A 210 1.91 -4.91 14.69
CA HIS A 210 0.52 -4.48 14.53
C HIS A 210 0.38 -3.08 13.95
N ALA A 211 -0.83 -2.74 13.51
CA ALA A 211 -1.20 -1.40 13.05
C ALA A 211 -2.50 -0.96 13.74
N HIS A 212 -2.71 0.34 13.85
CA HIS A 212 -3.97 0.92 14.33
C HIS A 212 -4.85 1.24 13.12
N HIS A 213 -6.07 0.74 13.11
CA HIS A 213 -6.98 0.88 11.97
C HIS A 213 -8.16 1.80 12.34
N PRO A 214 -8.59 2.71 11.45
CA PRO A 214 -9.85 3.44 11.60
C PRO A 214 -11.04 2.51 11.34
N ARG A 215 -12.24 2.92 11.76
CA ARG A 215 -13.45 2.08 11.70
C ARG A 215 -13.91 1.70 10.30
N ASP A 216 -13.57 2.51 9.30
CA ASP A 216 -13.85 2.28 7.88
C ASP A 216 -12.71 1.55 7.13
N CYS A 217 -11.71 1.05 7.85
CA CYS A 217 -10.66 0.25 7.24
C CYS A 217 -11.20 -1.12 6.78
N LEU A 218 -10.73 -1.57 5.60
CA LEU A 218 -10.95 -2.93 5.12
C LEU A 218 -10.54 -4.01 6.13
N PHE A 219 -9.58 -3.72 7.01
CA PHE A 219 -9.19 -4.62 8.11
C PHE A 219 -10.39 -5.04 8.99
N TYR A 220 -11.29 -4.12 9.31
CA TYR A 220 -12.51 -4.41 10.08
C TYR A 220 -13.69 -4.78 9.17
N LEU A 221 -13.90 -4.01 8.09
CA LEU A 221 -15.08 -4.18 7.25
C LEU A 221 -15.08 -5.49 6.45
N ARG A 222 -13.90 -6.11 6.24
CA ARG A 222 -13.83 -7.45 5.63
C ARG A 222 -14.49 -8.55 6.47
N ASP A 223 -14.71 -8.32 7.77
CA ASP A 223 -15.36 -9.28 8.67
C ASP A 223 -16.88 -9.15 8.64
N TRP A 224 -17.42 -8.11 7.99
CA TRP A 224 -18.85 -7.93 7.81
C TRP A 224 -19.38 -8.80 6.66
N GLU A 225 -20.58 -9.33 6.86
CA GLU A 225 -21.30 -10.05 5.82
C GLU A 225 -21.60 -9.14 4.61
N PRO A 226 -21.57 -9.67 3.38
CA PRO A 226 -21.85 -8.89 2.17
C PRO A 226 -23.17 -8.12 2.22
N SER A 227 -24.23 -8.71 2.79
CA SER A 227 -25.54 -8.07 2.94
C SER A 227 -25.49 -6.82 3.84
N ARG A 228 -24.68 -6.84 4.89
CA ARG A 228 -24.49 -5.68 5.79
C ARG A 228 -23.72 -4.57 5.09
N LEU A 229 -22.69 -4.92 4.31
CA LEU A 229 -21.95 -3.96 3.49
C LEU A 229 -22.82 -3.38 2.35
N GLN A 230 -23.68 -4.20 1.75
CA GLN A 230 -24.65 -3.77 0.75
C GLN A 230 -25.72 -2.84 1.34
N ALA A 231 -26.14 -3.06 2.59
CA ALA A 231 -27.07 -2.16 3.27
C ALA A 231 -26.53 -0.73 3.39
N LEU A 232 -25.20 -0.57 3.45
CA LEU A 232 -24.55 0.75 3.36
C LEU A 232 -24.62 1.37 1.96
N LEU A 233 -24.73 0.56 0.89
CA LEU A 233 -24.53 0.98 -0.49
C LEU A 233 -25.79 0.93 -1.38
N GLN A 234 -26.86 0.22 -1.00
CA GLN A 234 -28.09 0.02 -1.77
C GLN A 234 -27.88 -0.55 -3.20
N VAL A 235 -27.00 -1.54 -3.41
CA VAL A 235 -26.65 -2.07 -4.76
C VAL A 235 -26.93 -3.57 -4.93
N ASN A 236 -27.44 -3.98 -6.10
CA ASN A 236 -27.64 -5.39 -6.54
C ASN A 236 -26.85 -5.71 -7.82
N THR A 237 -26.27 -6.92 -7.96
CA THR A 237 -25.45 -7.32 -9.14
C THR A 237 -25.37 -8.84 -9.42
N HIS A 238 -25.02 -9.22 -10.66
CA HIS A 238 -25.08 -10.58 -11.24
C HIS A 238 -23.70 -11.31 -11.34
N THR A 239 -23.72 -12.59 -11.75
CA THR A 239 -22.69 -13.65 -11.57
C THR A 239 -21.74 -13.92 -12.75
N TYR A 240 -20.46 -14.28 -12.47
CA TYR A 240 -19.56 -15.27 -13.15
C TYR A 240 -18.28 -15.53 -12.29
N LEU A 241 -17.33 -16.39 -12.70
CA LEU A 241 -16.10 -16.75 -11.94
C LEU A 241 -15.15 -15.57 -11.60
N CYS A 242 -14.40 -15.67 -10.48
CA CYS A 242 -13.56 -14.59 -9.96
C CYS A 242 -12.25 -14.41 -10.74
N GLY A 243 -12.17 -13.36 -11.57
CA GLY A 243 -11.02 -13.02 -12.40
C GLY A 243 -9.96 -12.10 -11.78
N VAL A 244 -10.01 -11.83 -10.47
CA VAL A 244 -9.04 -10.94 -9.79
C VAL A 244 -7.65 -11.56 -9.83
N ILE A 245 -6.64 -10.79 -10.24
CA ILE A 245 -5.24 -11.22 -10.27
C ILE A 245 -4.62 -11.00 -8.90
N GLU A 246 -4.02 -12.05 -8.35
CA GLU A 246 -3.28 -12.04 -7.09
C GLU A 246 -1.83 -12.45 -7.35
N GLN A 247 -0.91 -11.88 -6.58
CA GLN A 247 0.48 -12.31 -6.60
C GLN A 247 0.63 -13.49 -5.63
N LYS A 248 0.90 -14.69 -6.17
CA LYS A 248 1.12 -15.91 -5.39
C LYS A 248 2.60 -16.17 -5.20
N ASP A 249 2.97 -16.68 -4.03
CA ASP A 249 4.32 -17.13 -3.71
C ASP A 249 4.37 -18.66 -3.78
N GLU A 250 4.93 -19.20 -4.86
CA GLU A 250 5.18 -20.63 -5.02
C GLU A 250 6.69 -20.88 -4.93
N GLY A 251 7.15 -21.30 -3.75
CA GLY A 251 8.56 -21.65 -3.54
C GLY A 251 9.53 -20.46 -3.61
N GLY A 252 9.11 -19.25 -3.26
CA GLY A 252 9.93 -18.04 -3.29
C GLY A 252 9.85 -17.27 -4.61
N GLN A 253 9.12 -17.78 -5.60
CA GLN A 253 8.87 -17.12 -6.87
C GLN A 253 7.48 -16.48 -6.87
N GLN A 254 7.46 -15.16 -7.04
CA GLN A 254 6.23 -14.37 -7.11
C GLN A 254 5.69 -14.43 -8.54
N SER A 255 4.49 -14.98 -8.73
CA SER A 255 3.82 -15.04 -10.03
C SER A 255 2.40 -14.49 -9.95
N ASP A 256 1.99 -13.77 -10.99
CA ASP A 256 0.63 -13.25 -11.13
C ASP A 256 -0.29 -14.38 -11.60
N ALA A 257 -1.28 -14.70 -10.78
CA ALA A 257 -2.26 -15.74 -11.07
C ALA A 257 -3.68 -15.24 -10.78
N ALA A 258 -4.65 -15.69 -11.58
CA ALA A 258 -6.05 -15.46 -11.25
C ALA A 258 -6.40 -16.12 -9.90
N CYS A 259 -7.22 -15.44 -9.11
CA CYS A 259 -7.73 -15.92 -7.84
C CYS A 259 -8.40 -17.29 -8.02
N GLY A 260 -9.31 -17.39 -9.01
CA GLY A 260 -9.97 -18.64 -9.38
C GLY A 260 -10.96 -19.20 -8.35
N ALA A 261 -11.15 -18.50 -7.22
CA ALA A 261 -12.09 -18.90 -6.19
C ALA A 261 -13.55 -18.83 -6.67
N GLN A 262 -14.39 -19.69 -6.07
CA GLN A 262 -15.81 -19.75 -6.41
C GLN A 262 -16.53 -18.44 -6.07
N THR A 263 -17.48 -18.10 -6.94
CA THR A 263 -18.31 -16.90 -6.84
C THR A 263 -19.73 -17.28 -6.49
N GLN A 264 -20.42 -16.44 -5.71
CA GLN A 264 -21.81 -16.66 -5.35
C GLN A 264 -22.74 -15.74 -6.14
N PRO A 265 -24.00 -16.14 -6.38
CA PRO A 265 -25.05 -15.23 -6.82
C PRO A 265 -25.10 -13.97 -5.95
N GLY A 266 -25.15 -12.79 -6.59
CA GLY A 266 -25.14 -11.51 -5.88
C GLY A 266 -23.75 -10.87 -5.72
N HIS A 267 -22.65 -11.61 -5.87
CA HIS A 267 -21.29 -11.11 -5.62
C HIS A 267 -20.59 -10.49 -6.85
N ALA A 268 -21.35 -10.01 -7.83
CA ALA A 268 -20.82 -9.28 -9.00
C ALA A 268 -19.73 -10.01 -9.80
N GLY A 269 -19.72 -11.35 -9.76
CA GLY A 269 -18.70 -12.19 -10.35
C GLY A 269 -17.33 -12.18 -9.65
N LEU A 270 -17.30 -11.80 -8.38
CA LEU A 270 -16.14 -11.88 -7.49
C LEU A 270 -16.34 -13.00 -6.46
N CYS A 271 -15.23 -13.56 -5.97
CA CYS A 271 -15.30 -14.39 -4.77
C CYS A 271 -15.65 -13.50 -3.57
N GLU A 272 -16.17 -14.09 -2.51
CA GLU A 272 -16.67 -13.32 -1.36
C GLU A 272 -15.64 -12.33 -0.79
N LYS A 273 -14.38 -12.76 -0.67
CA LYS A 273 -13.26 -11.92 -0.25
C LYS A 273 -13.12 -10.66 -1.12
N HIS A 274 -13.03 -10.82 -2.43
CA HIS A 274 -12.88 -9.70 -3.36
C HIS A 274 -14.16 -8.89 -3.50
N TYR A 275 -15.32 -9.50 -3.28
CA TYR A 275 -16.59 -8.78 -3.24
C TYR A 275 -16.66 -7.85 -2.03
N ARG A 276 -16.25 -8.32 -0.85
CA ARG A 276 -16.11 -7.46 0.35
C ARG A 276 -15.11 -6.33 0.10
N GLU A 277 -13.96 -6.61 -0.52
CA GLU A 277 -12.99 -5.57 -0.92
C GLU A 277 -13.62 -4.52 -1.85
N TYR A 278 -14.37 -4.96 -2.85
CA TYR A 278 -15.08 -4.08 -3.77
C TYR A 278 -16.11 -3.19 -3.06
N LEU A 279 -16.96 -3.76 -2.20
CA LEU A 279 -17.95 -2.98 -1.45
C LEU A 279 -17.26 -1.97 -0.53
N VAL A 280 -16.20 -2.37 0.17
CA VAL A 280 -15.43 -1.45 1.03
C VAL A 280 -14.74 -0.36 0.21
N SER A 281 -14.26 -0.65 -1.00
CA SER A 281 -13.75 0.38 -1.91
C SER A 281 -14.83 1.42 -2.23
N LEU A 282 -16.07 1.00 -2.46
CA LEU A 282 -17.19 1.92 -2.69
C LEU A 282 -17.54 2.74 -1.44
N ILE A 283 -17.66 2.09 -0.28
CA ILE A 283 -17.91 2.73 1.03
C ILE A 283 -16.88 3.84 1.26
N ASN A 284 -15.59 3.49 1.12
CA ASN A 284 -14.49 4.41 1.39
C ASN A 284 -14.43 5.55 0.36
N SER A 285 -14.73 5.25 -0.91
CA SER A 285 -14.75 6.26 -1.98
C SER A 285 -15.81 7.35 -1.77
N HIS A 286 -16.89 7.05 -1.04
CA HIS A 286 -17.97 8.00 -0.72
C HIS A 286 -17.94 8.46 0.75
N SER A 287 -16.90 8.10 1.50
CA SER A 287 -16.77 8.45 2.93
C SER A 287 -17.98 8.02 3.79
N ILE A 288 -18.54 6.85 3.52
CA ILE A 288 -19.68 6.33 4.27
C ILE A 288 -19.20 5.80 5.62
N ASP A 289 -19.77 6.31 6.72
CA ASP A 289 -19.44 5.87 8.07
C ASP A 289 -20.14 4.53 8.38
N PRO A 290 -19.42 3.49 8.85
CA PRO A 290 -20.04 2.23 9.27
C PRO A 290 -20.73 2.30 10.65
N ALA A 291 -20.40 3.29 11.48
CA ALA A 291 -20.90 3.39 12.86
C ALA A 291 -22.45 3.38 13.00
N PRO A 292 -23.24 3.99 12.09
CA PRO A 292 -24.70 3.94 12.15
C PRO A 292 -25.30 2.53 12.09
N LEU A 293 -24.55 1.52 11.62
CA LEU A 293 -24.99 0.12 11.61
C LEU A 293 -24.43 -0.70 12.77
N TYR A 294 -23.73 -0.09 13.74
CA TYR A 294 -23.22 -0.81 14.90
C TYR A 294 -24.34 -1.30 15.81
N SER A 295 -24.21 -2.53 16.26
CA SER A 295 -24.91 -2.98 17.47
C SER A 295 -24.37 -2.26 18.70
N SER A 296 -25.15 -2.27 19.79
CA SER A 296 -24.73 -1.72 21.09
C SER A 296 -23.34 -2.20 21.54
N ASN A 297 -23.04 -3.48 21.34
CA ASN A 297 -21.74 -4.06 21.69
C ASN A 297 -20.61 -3.53 20.80
N GLU A 298 -20.83 -3.42 19.49
CA GLU A 298 -19.84 -2.88 18.56
C GLU A 298 -19.56 -1.40 18.84
N LEU A 299 -20.59 -0.63 19.18
CA LEU A 299 -20.46 0.77 19.57
C LEU A 299 -19.61 0.92 20.83
N LEU A 300 -19.88 0.15 21.89
CA LEU A 300 -19.06 0.16 23.11
C LEU A 300 -17.61 -0.26 22.85
N LEU A 301 -17.39 -1.29 22.03
CA LEU A 301 -16.04 -1.71 21.64
C LEU A 301 -15.31 -0.64 20.84
N ALA A 302 -16.01 0.06 19.94
CA ALA A 302 -15.45 1.18 19.20
C ALA A 302 -15.11 2.35 20.14
N CYS A 303 -16.01 2.73 21.05
CA CYS A 303 -15.75 3.80 22.02
C CYS A 303 -14.51 3.49 22.86
N ARG A 304 -14.39 2.29 23.43
CA ARG A 304 -13.19 1.88 24.19
C ARG A 304 -11.93 1.87 23.35
N ARG A 305 -12.00 1.37 22.11
CA ARG A 305 -10.86 1.31 21.19
C ARG A 305 -10.34 2.70 20.82
N TYR A 306 -11.25 3.63 20.56
CA TYR A 306 -10.91 5.00 20.14
C TYR A 306 -10.91 6.00 21.31
N LYS A 307 -11.05 5.52 22.55
CA LYS A 307 -11.04 6.30 23.79
C LYS A 307 -12.13 7.38 23.85
N VAL A 308 -13.27 7.11 23.24
CA VAL A 308 -14.49 7.90 23.42
C VAL A 308 -15.07 7.51 24.78
N ASP A 309 -15.29 8.52 25.62
CA ASP A 309 -15.82 8.31 26.96
C ASP A 309 -17.26 7.76 26.91
N ASP A 310 -17.42 6.55 27.46
CA ASP A 310 -18.64 5.75 27.48
C ASP A 310 -19.37 5.79 28.84
N ILE A 311 -19.07 6.77 29.71
CA ILE A 311 -19.75 6.93 30.99
C ILE A 311 -21.26 7.15 30.77
N HIS A 312 -22.05 6.39 31.51
CA HIS A 312 -23.49 6.51 31.56
C HIS A 312 -23.88 7.66 32.50
N THR A 313 -24.76 8.55 32.06
CA THR A 313 -25.20 9.68 32.87
C THR A 313 -26.38 9.31 33.79
N ASP A 314 -26.51 10.00 34.92
CA ASP A 314 -27.57 9.71 35.89
C ASP A 314 -28.96 9.97 35.30
N GLY A 315 -29.81 8.93 35.31
CA GLY A 315 -31.18 9.01 34.79
C GLY A 315 -31.31 8.87 33.27
N GLU A 316 -30.22 8.64 32.54
CA GLU A 316 -30.25 8.37 31.10
C GLU A 316 -30.88 7.01 30.81
N ASP A 317 -31.77 6.93 29.82
CA ASP A 317 -32.27 5.64 29.37
C ASP A 317 -31.32 5.02 28.34
N THR A 318 -31.44 3.71 28.15
CA THR A 318 -30.57 2.93 27.26
C THR A 318 -30.54 3.45 25.82
N PHE A 319 -31.67 3.94 25.29
CA PHE A 319 -31.73 4.43 23.92
C PHE A 319 -31.00 5.77 23.78
N THR A 320 -31.22 6.68 24.73
CA THR A 320 -30.51 7.96 24.80
C THR A 320 -29.01 7.76 24.95
N TYR A 321 -28.58 6.82 25.81
CA TYR A 321 -27.18 6.47 26.01
C TYR A 321 -26.49 6.05 24.70
N TYR A 322 -27.04 5.07 23.99
CA TYR A 322 -26.40 4.60 22.73
C TYR A 322 -26.47 5.64 21.61
N THR A 323 -27.54 6.44 21.55
CA THR A 323 -27.65 7.53 20.56
C THR A 323 -26.55 8.57 20.78
N ARG A 324 -26.38 9.02 22.04
CA ARG A 324 -25.32 9.95 22.42
C ARG A 324 -23.93 9.38 22.15
N LEU A 325 -23.69 8.10 22.46
CA LEU A 325 -22.40 7.48 22.17
C LEU A 325 -22.09 7.41 20.68
N LEU A 326 -23.10 7.14 19.84
CA LEU A 326 -22.93 7.13 18.39
C LEU A 326 -22.56 8.51 17.86
N GLU A 327 -23.30 9.56 18.27
CA GLU A 327 -23.01 10.95 17.91
C GLU A 327 -21.61 11.35 18.37
N LYS A 328 -21.27 11.09 19.63
CA LYS A 328 -19.96 11.40 20.21
C LYS A 328 -18.83 10.67 19.48
N LEU A 329 -19.00 9.39 19.14
CA LEU A 329 -18.02 8.64 18.35
C LEU A 329 -17.81 9.25 16.96
N MET A 330 -18.88 9.67 16.29
CA MET A 330 -18.80 10.25 14.96
C MET A 330 -18.19 11.66 14.97
N ASP A 331 -18.43 12.44 16.02
CA ASP A 331 -17.92 13.80 16.18
C ASP A 331 -16.45 13.82 16.65
N GLU A 332 -16.08 12.99 17.63
CA GLU A 332 -14.73 13.00 18.22
C GLU A 332 -13.71 12.19 17.41
N VAL A 333 -14.17 11.15 16.70
CA VAL A 333 -13.29 10.22 15.98
C VAL A 333 -13.60 10.29 14.49
N PRO A 334 -12.77 10.93 13.67
CA PRO A 334 -13.00 10.98 12.22
C PRO A 334 -12.80 9.60 11.58
N LEU A 335 -13.33 9.44 10.37
CA LEU A 335 -12.96 8.33 9.49
C LEU A 335 -11.47 8.42 9.11
N GLY A 336 -10.91 7.31 8.61
CA GLY A 336 -9.49 7.25 8.27
C GLY A 336 -9.04 8.33 7.29
N ASP A 337 -8.14 9.20 7.73
CA ASP A 337 -7.55 10.29 6.94
C ASP A 337 -6.68 9.79 5.78
N LYS A 338 -6.01 8.65 5.97
CA LYS A 338 -5.13 8.02 4.98
C LYS A 338 -5.79 6.92 4.16
N VAL A 339 -7.08 6.63 4.41
CA VAL A 339 -7.85 5.68 3.60
C VAL A 339 -8.01 6.28 2.18
N PRO A 340 -7.69 5.53 1.10
CA PRO A 340 -7.89 6.04 -0.26
C PRO A 340 -9.37 6.33 -0.56
N ARG A 341 -9.66 7.56 -1.02
CA ARG A 341 -11.00 8.02 -1.41
C ARG A 341 -10.97 8.67 -2.79
N LYS A 342 -12.12 8.79 -3.46
CA LYS A 342 -12.24 9.66 -4.64
C LYS A 342 -12.09 11.11 -4.19
N LYS A 343 -11.38 11.92 -4.97
CA LYS A 343 -11.12 13.32 -4.66
C LYS A 343 -11.83 14.21 -5.66
#